data_AF-G3MRM8-F1
#
_entry.id   AF-G3MRM8-F1
#
_cell.length_a   1.000
_cell.length_b   1.000
_cell.length_c   1.000
_cell.angle_alpha   90.00
_cell.angle_beta   90.00
_cell.angle_gamma   90.00
#
_symmetry.space_group_name_H-M   'P 1'
#
loop_
_entity.id
_entity.type
_entity.pdbx_description
1 polymer ?
#
loop_
_entity_poly.entity_id
_entity_poly.type
_entity_poly.pdbx_seq_one_letter_code
_entity_poly.pdbx_strand_id
1 'polypeptide(L)'
;MPEFPRWIYRCRVVSKRPVAGTVGRLLVPKLEKRLLINDRLLPVVLHAGSRVADLTGCPITNRGLPSLSLCTRLKKLCLSTDLGSNTFSETRLLECFQCFHELEWLELVGIEAVTTEVVKVIAEQNENLTVLKLKECNGIGDPCLRLLGLHCHRLKAINLSSTLITSQGITALLEGACRLTLEEFIGDRCLHLDDHGIVQLVINCPKLRILSVAGCPTFKNVHAAFDRIRPKNQLFWSWSIS
;
A
#
# COMPACT_ATOMS: atom_id res chain seq x y z
N MET A 1 10.96 3.48 26.31
CA MET A 1 11.36 3.15 24.92
C MET A 1 10.17 2.46 24.29
N PRO A 2 9.44 3.06 23.33
CA PRO A 2 8.28 2.39 22.76
C PRO A 2 8.75 1.33 21.77
N GLU A 3 8.29 0.10 21.98
CA GLU A 3 8.50 -1.02 21.07
C GLU A 3 7.79 -0.73 19.73
N PHE A 4 8.57 -0.67 18.64
CA PHE A 4 8.01 -0.62 17.29
C PHE A 4 7.18 -1.89 17.01
N PRO A 5 6.00 -1.77 16.39
CA PRO A 5 5.18 -2.94 16.08
C PRO A 5 5.90 -3.87 15.09
N ARG A 6 5.92 -5.17 15.43
CA ARG A 6 6.75 -6.24 14.86
C ARG A 6 6.48 -6.63 13.39
N TRP A 7 5.91 -5.76 12.57
CA TRP A 7 5.56 -6.03 11.17
C TRP A 7 6.65 -5.70 10.14
N ILE A 8 7.82 -5.21 10.56
CA ILE A 8 8.84 -4.69 9.63
C ILE A 8 9.64 -5.78 8.86
N TYR A 9 9.64 -7.08 9.23
CA TYR A 9 10.53 -8.05 8.54
C TYR A 9 10.01 -9.47 8.39
N ARG A 10 8.97 -9.72 7.60
CA ARG A 10 8.62 -11.11 7.18
C ARG A 10 8.13 -11.18 5.74
N CYS A 11 8.99 -11.60 4.80
CA CYS A 11 8.51 -12.25 3.57
C CYS A 11 7.66 -13.45 3.99
N ARG A 12 6.43 -13.56 3.49
CA ARG A 12 5.53 -14.67 3.80
C ARG A 12 4.68 -14.98 2.58
N VAL A 13 5.09 -15.98 1.81
CA VAL A 13 4.24 -16.58 0.79
C VAL A 13 3.36 -17.62 1.49
N VAL A 14 2.18 -17.21 1.97
CA VAL A 14 1.24 -18.16 2.56
C VAL A 14 0.39 -18.75 1.45
N SER A 15 0.84 -19.86 0.88
CA SER A 15 -0.09 -20.77 0.22
C SER A 15 -0.78 -21.63 1.29
N LYS A 16 -2.12 -21.55 1.35
CA LYS A 16 -2.94 -22.44 2.19
C LYS A 16 -3.00 -23.87 1.65
N ARG A 17 -2.42 -24.15 0.47
CA ARG A 17 -2.38 -25.50 -0.11
C ARG A 17 -0.94 -25.86 -0.43
N PRO A 18 -0.34 -26.84 0.26
CA PRO A 18 1.04 -27.22 -0.02
C PRO A 18 1.18 -27.61 -1.50
N VAL A 19 2.29 -27.19 -2.11
CA VAL A 19 2.75 -27.65 -3.42
C VAL A 19 2.49 -29.15 -3.54
N ALA A 20 1.83 -29.58 -4.62
CA ALA A 20 1.64 -30.99 -4.90
C ALA A 20 3.01 -31.63 -5.16
N GLY A 21 3.58 -32.24 -4.12
CA GLY A 21 4.90 -32.88 -4.16
C GLY A 21 5.68 -32.71 -2.87
N THR A 22 6.31 -33.80 -2.41
CA THR A 22 7.09 -33.87 -1.16
C THR A 22 8.19 -32.80 -1.06
N VAL A 23 8.70 -32.34 -2.21
CA VAL A 23 9.79 -31.35 -2.31
C VAL A 23 9.32 -29.93 -1.93
N GLY A 24 8.13 -29.50 -2.39
CA GLY A 24 7.65 -28.14 -2.11
C GLY A 24 7.21 -27.93 -0.65
N ARG A 25 6.76 -28.99 0.04
CA ARG A 25 6.45 -28.92 1.49
C ARG A 25 7.67 -28.67 2.36
N LEU A 26 8.85 -29.16 1.96
CA LEU A 26 10.09 -29.03 2.71
C LEU A 26 10.85 -27.73 2.39
N LEU A 27 10.65 -27.16 1.20
CA LEU A 27 11.34 -25.97 0.73
C LEU A 27 10.70 -24.67 1.20
N VAL A 28 9.35 -24.57 1.24
CA VAL A 28 8.66 -23.32 1.60
C VAL A 28 9.11 -22.76 2.96
N PRO A 29 9.17 -23.55 4.06
CA PRO A 29 9.64 -23.05 5.36
C PRO A 29 11.14 -22.71 5.41
N LYS A 30 11.95 -23.31 4.51
CA LYS A 30 13.39 -23.05 4.39
C LYS A 30 13.68 -21.80 3.55
N LEU A 31 12.87 -21.54 2.53
CA LEU A 31 12.93 -20.35 1.67
C LEU A 31 12.37 -19.09 2.35
N GLU A 32 11.44 -19.25 3.29
CA GLU A 32 10.91 -18.17 4.14
C GLU A 32 11.99 -17.47 4.99
N LYS A 33 13.18 -18.08 5.17
CA LYS A 33 14.15 -17.54 6.13
C LYS A 33 15.06 -16.42 5.61
N ARG A 34 15.38 -16.29 4.31
CA ARG A 34 16.27 -15.22 3.79
C ARG A 34 16.14 -15.12 2.27
N LEU A 35 15.99 -13.91 1.70
CA LEU A 35 16.50 -13.38 0.40
C LEU A 35 16.58 -14.30 -0.85
N LEU A 36 15.95 -15.47 -0.84
CA LEU A 36 16.13 -16.50 -1.87
C LEU A 36 15.04 -16.41 -2.93
N ILE A 37 13.86 -15.88 -2.60
CA ILE A 37 12.77 -15.75 -3.58
C ILE A 37 13.14 -14.63 -4.56
N ASN A 38 13.34 -15.02 -5.82
CA ASN A 38 13.59 -14.16 -6.97
C ASN A 38 12.67 -14.58 -8.11
N ASP A 39 12.74 -13.89 -9.25
CA ASP A 39 11.91 -14.17 -10.43
C ASP A 39 11.84 -15.65 -10.82
N ARG A 40 12.96 -16.39 -10.70
CA ARG A 40 13.05 -17.80 -11.12
C ARG A 40 12.32 -18.74 -10.16
N LEU A 41 12.17 -18.35 -8.91
CA LEU A 41 11.55 -19.19 -7.88
C LEU A 41 10.06 -18.88 -7.70
N LEU A 42 9.55 -17.78 -8.25
CA LEU A 42 8.13 -17.45 -8.23
C LEU A 42 7.22 -18.57 -8.77
N PRO A 43 7.51 -19.22 -9.92
CA PRO A 43 6.69 -20.34 -10.40
C PRO A 43 6.67 -21.57 -9.48
N VAL A 44 7.65 -21.69 -8.58
CA VAL A 44 7.77 -22.82 -7.64
C VAL A 44 7.03 -22.53 -6.34
N VAL A 45 7.05 -21.29 -5.87
CA VAL A 45 6.44 -20.88 -4.59
C VAL A 45 5.03 -20.33 -4.74
N LEU A 46 4.66 -19.85 -5.93
CA LEU A 46 3.32 -19.38 -6.26
C LEU A 46 2.59 -20.38 -7.15
N HIS A 47 1.28 -20.45 -6.97
CA HIS A 47 0.37 -21.20 -7.82
C HIS A 47 -1.00 -20.50 -7.87
N ALA A 48 -1.87 -20.88 -8.81
CA ALA A 48 -3.15 -20.20 -9.08
C ALA A 48 -4.12 -20.06 -7.88
N GLY A 49 -3.93 -20.87 -6.83
CA GLY A 49 -4.71 -20.80 -5.59
C GLY A 49 -4.10 -19.92 -4.49
N SER A 50 -2.97 -19.26 -4.77
CA SER A 50 -2.28 -18.40 -3.81
C SER A 50 -3.14 -17.19 -3.49
N ARG A 51 -3.25 -16.87 -2.20
CA ARG A 51 -4.04 -15.73 -1.71
C ARG A 51 -3.17 -14.61 -1.13
N VAL A 52 -1.92 -14.94 -0.76
CA VAL A 52 -0.98 -14.01 -0.15
C VAL A 52 0.38 -14.20 -0.80
N ALA A 53 0.92 -13.12 -1.35
CA ALA A 53 2.30 -13.05 -1.84
C ALA A 53 2.97 -11.83 -1.19
N ASP A 54 3.73 -12.06 -0.13
CA ASP A 54 4.55 -11.03 0.50
C ASP A 54 6.01 -11.22 0.08
N LEU A 55 6.43 -10.41 -0.88
CA LEU A 55 7.71 -10.44 -1.56
C LEU A 55 8.51 -9.15 -1.28
N THR A 56 8.18 -8.46 -0.19
CA THR A 56 8.93 -7.30 0.30
C THR A 56 10.38 -7.69 0.54
N GLY A 57 11.32 -6.92 0.00
CA GLY A 57 12.76 -7.19 0.07
C GLY A 57 13.26 -8.32 -0.85
N CYS A 58 12.39 -8.90 -1.69
CA CYS A 58 12.82 -9.87 -2.70
C CYS A 58 13.25 -9.17 -4.00
N PRO A 59 14.32 -9.61 -4.67
CA PRO A 59 14.77 -9.05 -5.96
C PRO A 59 13.86 -9.54 -7.10
N ILE A 60 12.63 -9.04 -7.13
CA ILE A 60 11.63 -9.30 -8.17
C ILE A 60 11.73 -8.22 -9.24
N THR A 61 11.60 -8.62 -10.51
CA THR A 61 11.61 -7.72 -11.66
C THR A 61 10.41 -8.01 -12.58
N ASN A 62 10.33 -7.29 -13.69
CA ASN A 62 9.40 -7.58 -14.81
C ASN A 62 9.36 -9.05 -15.26
N ARG A 63 10.43 -9.83 -15.03
CA ARG A 63 10.49 -11.26 -15.36
C ARG A 63 9.65 -12.12 -14.41
N GLY A 64 9.45 -11.68 -13.18
CA GLY A 64 8.65 -12.38 -12.18
C GLY A 64 7.14 -12.15 -12.29
N LEU A 65 6.73 -11.01 -12.83
CA LEU A 65 5.32 -10.60 -12.93
C LEU A 65 4.38 -11.64 -13.60
N PRO A 66 4.75 -12.35 -14.68
CA PRO A 66 3.90 -13.40 -15.25
C PRO A 66 3.50 -14.48 -14.26
N SER A 67 4.40 -14.81 -13.31
CA SER A 67 4.11 -15.82 -12.28
C SER A 67 3.06 -15.30 -11.29
N LEU A 68 3.07 -13.99 -11.01
CA LEU A 68 2.08 -13.33 -10.18
C LEU A 68 0.74 -13.26 -10.90
N SER A 69 0.70 -12.95 -12.21
CA SER A 69 -0.52 -12.91 -13.02
C SER A 69 -1.33 -14.21 -12.98
N LEU A 70 -0.67 -15.37 -12.77
CA LEU A 70 -1.35 -16.66 -12.62
C LEU A 70 -2.18 -16.77 -11.33
N CYS A 71 -1.90 -15.93 -10.33
CA CYS A 71 -2.53 -15.96 -9.02
C CYS A 71 -3.76 -15.05 -8.95
N THR A 72 -4.77 -15.31 -9.78
CA THR A 72 -5.97 -14.47 -9.93
C THR A 72 -6.83 -14.33 -8.67
N ARG A 73 -6.58 -15.15 -7.64
CA ARG A 73 -7.27 -15.13 -6.33
C ARG A 73 -6.45 -14.46 -5.22
N LEU A 74 -5.43 -13.70 -5.58
CA LEU A 74 -4.64 -12.94 -4.63
C LEU A 74 -5.52 -11.94 -3.89
N LYS A 75 -5.41 -11.97 -2.56
CA LYS A 75 -6.03 -11.02 -1.63
C LYS A 75 -5.01 -10.06 -1.03
N LYS A 76 -3.76 -10.51 -0.86
CA LYS A 76 -2.66 -9.71 -0.35
C LYS A 76 -1.45 -9.82 -1.27
N LEU A 77 -0.95 -8.68 -1.74
CA LEU A 77 0.31 -8.56 -2.47
C LEU A 77 1.19 -7.48 -1.81
N CYS A 78 2.44 -7.82 -1.52
CA CYS A 78 3.46 -6.86 -1.12
C CYS A 78 4.66 -7.00 -2.05
N LEU A 79 5.05 -5.91 -2.72
CA LEU A 79 6.22 -5.80 -3.57
C LEU A 79 7.02 -4.57 -3.16
N SER A 80 8.34 -4.66 -3.23
CA SER A 80 9.21 -3.50 -3.03
C SER A 80 10.38 -3.55 -3.99
N THR A 81 10.92 -2.39 -4.33
CA THR A 81 12.19 -2.25 -5.01
C THR A 81 13.02 -1.18 -4.33
N ASP A 82 14.33 -1.19 -4.56
CA ASP A 82 15.20 -0.12 -4.13
C ASP A 82 14.86 1.18 -4.90
N LEU A 83 14.93 2.33 -4.22
CA LEU A 83 14.62 3.63 -4.82
C LEU A 83 15.53 3.92 -6.03
N GLY A 84 14.96 4.36 -7.15
CA GLY A 84 15.68 4.60 -8.41
C GLY A 84 15.98 3.34 -9.22
N SER A 85 15.54 2.16 -8.75
CA SER A 85 15.68 0.90 -9.48
C SER A 85 14.56 0.73 -10.50
N ASN A 86 14.91 0.68 -11.79
CA ASN A 86 13.97 0.50 -12.90
C ASN A 86 13.66 -0.98 -13.19
N THR A 87 13.39 -1.76 -12.14
CA THR A 87 13.12 -3.21 -12.23
C THR A 87 11.73 -3.53 -12.81
N PHE A 88 10.80 -2.59 -12.66
CA PHE A 88 9.43 -2.68 -13.16
C PHE A 88 9.16 -1.63 -14.25
N SER A 89 8.35 -1.98 -15.23
CA SER A 89 7.79 -1.02 -16.19
C SER A 89 6.28 -0.94 -16.03
N GLU A 90 5.72 0.24 -16.32
CA GLU A 90 4.28 0.52 -16.20
C GLU A 90 3.46 -0.50 -16.99
N THR A 91 3.81 -0.76 -18.25
CA THR A 91 3.12 -1.73 -19.11
C THR A 91 3.00 -3.11 -18.46
N ARG A 92 4.07 -3.59 -17.83
CA ARG A 92 4.11 -4.92 -17.23
C ARG A 92 3.33 -4.97 -15.92
N LEU A 93 3.32 -3.88 -15.16
CA LEU A 93 2.46 -3.75 -14.00
C LEU A 93 0.98 -3.73 -14.42
N LEU A 94 0.62 -2.98 -15.46
CA LEU A 94 -0.75 -2.96 -15.99
C LEU A 94 -1.22 -4.36 -16.40
N GLU A 95 -0.42 -5.09 -17.20
CA GLU A 95 -0.71 -6.49 -17.56
C GLU A 95 -0.87 -7.39 -16.33
N CYS A 96 -0.04 -7.18 -15.30
CA CYS A 96 -0.12 -7.96 -14.07
C CYS A 96 -1.38 -7.67 -13.26
N PHE A 97 -1.68 -6.40 -13.02
CA PHE A 97 -2.82 -5.99 -12.18
C PHE A 97 -4.16 -6.25 -12.84
N GLN A 98 -4.23 -6.30 -14.17
CA GLN A 98 -5.42 -6.72 -14.91
C GLN A 98 -5.93 -8.12 -14.52
N CYS A 99 -5.08 -8.96 -13.93
CA CYS A 99 -5.44 -10.32 -13.50
C CYS A 99 -5.98 -10.39 -12.07
N PHE A 100 -5.98 -9.29 -11.31
CA PHE A 100 -6.32 -9.27 -9.89
C PHE A 100 -7.65 -8.56 -9.64
N HIS A 101 -8.64 -9.32 -9.14
CA HIS A 101 -9.99 -8.82 -8.86
C HIS A 101 -10.45 -9.10 -7.42
N GLU A 102 -9.60 -9.73 -6.59
CA GLU A 102 -9.90 -10.09 -5.19
C GLU A 102 -8.99 -9.35 -4.19
N LEU A 103 -8.22 -8.33 -4.59
CA LEU A 103 -7.27 -7.68 -3.67
C LEU A 103 -7.99 -6.97 -2.53
N GLU A 104 -7.55 -7.28 -1.32
CA GLU A 104 -7.96 -6.64 -0.06
C GLU A 104 -6.80 -5.83 0.55
N TRP A 105 -5.55 -6.20 0.25
CA TRP A 105 -4.32 -5.59 0.73
C TRP A 105 -3.29 -5.48 -0.39
N LEU A 106 -2.83 -4.26 -0.67
CA LEU A 106 -1.75 -4.01 -1.62
C LEU A 106 -0.70 -3.09 -1.00
N GLU A 107 0.56 -3.51 -1.09
CA GLU A 107 1.71 -2.72 -0.68
C GLU A 107 2.76 -2.71 -1.79
N LEU A 108 3.05 -1.53 -2.33
CA LEU A 108 4.07 -1.29 -3.34
C LEU A 108 5.01 -0.22 -2.79
N VAL A 109 6.30 -0.53 -2.70
CA VAL A 109 7.29 0.38 -2.10
C VAL A 109 8.42 0.66 -3.07
N GLY A 110 8.70 1.94 -3.34
CA GLY A 110 9.82 2.39 -4.16
C GLY A 110 9.66 2.14 -5.67
N ILE A 111 8.48 1.69 -6.13
CA ILE A 111 8.25 1.30 -7.53
C ILE A 111 7.83 2.53 -8.34
N GLU A 112 8.77 3.19 -9.01
CA GLU A 112 8.52 4.40 -9.81
C GLU A 112 7.53 4.18 -10.96
N ALA A 113 7.45 2.95 -11.48
CA ALA A 113 6.51 2.55 -12.51
C ALA A 113 5.03 2.50 -12.05
N VAL A 114 4.75 2.70 -10.76
CA VAL A 114 3.37 2.85 -10.28
C VAL A 114 2.89 4.27 -10.54
N THR A 115 2.16 4.42 -11.63
CA THR A 115 1.55 5.67 -12.11
C THR A 115 0.07 5.75 -11.76
N THR A 116 -0.56 6.87 -12.09
CA THR A 116 -2.02 7.04 -12.04
C THR A 116 -2.77 5.95 -12.82
N GLU A 117 -2.27 5.51 -13.98
CA GLU A 117 -2.96 4.48 -14.77
C GLU A 117 -2.88 3.10 -14.11
N VAL A 118 -1.77 2.77 -13.45
CA VAL A 118 -1.67 1.55 -12.66
C VAL A 118 -2.66 1.59 -11.50
N VAL A 119 -2.74 2.73 -10.78
CA VAL A 119 -3.71 2.91 -9.70
C VAL A 119 -5.15 2.84 -10.19
N LYS A 120 -5.45 3.38 -11.37
CA LYS A 120 -6.77 3.29 -11.99
C LYS A 120 -7.21 1.85 -12.16
N VAL A 121 -6.38 1.01 -12.79
CA VAL A 121 -6.67 -0.42 -12.98
C VAL A 121 -6.88 -1.13 -11.63
N ILE A 122 -6.01 -0.86 -10.64
CA ILE A 122 -6.15 -1.43 -9.30
C ILE A 122 -7.48 -1.04 -8.66
N ALA A 123 -7.83 0.24 -8.70
CA ALA A 123 -9.02 0.79 -8.05
C ALA A 123 -10.32 0.30 -8.71
N GLU A 124 -10.41 0.35 -10.04
CA GLU A 124 -11.59 -0.07 -10.80
C GLU A 124 -11.87 -1.58 -10.66
N GLN A 125 -10.84 -2.41 -10.47
CA GLN A 125 -10.99 -3.87 -10.42
C GLN A 125 -11.14 -4.44 -9.00
N ASN A 126 -10.81 -3.68 -7.95
CA ASN A 126 -10.71 -4.19 -6.58
C ASN A 126 -11.54 -3.35 -5.60
N GLU A 127 -12.88 -3.39 -5.74
CA GLU A 127 -13.83 -2.70 -4.85
C GLU A 127 -13.71 -3.11 -3.36
N ASN A 128 -13.12 -4.29 -3.10
CA ASN A 128 -12.89 -4.83 -1.77
C ASN A 128 -11.56 -4.41 -1.14
N LEU A 129 -10.79 -3.52 -1.79
CA LEU A 129 -9.51 -3.05 -1.28
C LEU A 129 -9.70 -2.33 0.06
N THR A 130 -9.02 -2.83 1.10
CA THR A 130 -9.09 -2.29 2.46
C THR A 130 -7.78 -1.63 2.89
N VAL A 131 -6.64 -2.08 2.36
CA VAL A 131 -5.33 -1.54 2.67
C VAL A 131 -4.58 -1.27 1.38
N LEU A 132 -4.12 -0.02 1.22
CA LEU A 132 -3.30 0.40 0.10
C LEU A 132 -2.10 1.21 0.59
N LYS A 133 -0.90 0.70 0.32
CA LYS A 133 0.36 1.37 0.69
C LYS A 133 1.20 1.56 -0.57
N LEU A 134 1.44 2.81 -0.95
CA LEU A 134 2.21 3.21 -2.14
C LEU A 134 3.35 4.12 -1.73
N LYS A 135 4.20 3.64 -0.82
CA LYS A 135 5.29 4.43 -0.22
C LYS A 135 6.42 4.62 -1.23
N GLU A 136 6.98 5.82 -1.31
CA GLU A 136 8.12 6.13 -2.19
C GLU A 136 7.84 5.84 -3.68
N CYS A 137 6.56 5.83 -4.08
CA CYS A 137 6.14 5.71 -5.47
C CYS A 137 5.92 7.12 -6.04
N ASN A 138 6.93 7.70 -6.68
CA ASN A 138 6.91 9.09 -7.16
C ASN A 138 5.88 9.38 -8.27
N GLY A 139 5.35 8.33 -8.93
CA GLY A 139 4.25 8.46 -9.91
C GLY A 139 2.87 8.73 -9.28
N ILE A 140 2.78 8.78 -7.95
CA ILE A 140 1.54 8.98 -7.21
C ILE A 140 1.33 10.45 -6.84
N GLY A 141 0.17 10.99 -7.25
CA GLY A 141 -0.29 12.34 -6.94
C GLY A 141 -1.80 12.45 -6.84
N ASP A 142 -2.33 13.66 -6.82
CA ASP A 142 -3.76 13.95 -6.56
C ASP A 142 -4.77 13.21 -7.46
N PRO A 143 -4.52 12.99 -8.77
CA PRO A 143 -5.41 12.18 -9.61
C PRO A 143 -5.60 10.75 -9.10
N CYS A 144 -4.58 10.14 -8.48
CA CYS A 144 -4.68 8.82 -7.88
C CYS A 144 -5.71 8.82 -6.74
N LEU A 145 -5.71 9.86 -5.89
CA LEU A 145 -6.60 9.95 -4.74
C LEU A 145 -8.06 10.12 -5.15
N ARG A 146 -8.31 10.87 -6.24
CA ARG A 146 -9.64 10.96 -6.85
C ARG A 146 -10.16 9.60 -7.29
N LEU A 147 -9.33 8.81 -7.98
CA LEU A 147 -9.69 7.45 -8.42
C LEU A 147 -9.98 6.53 -7.24
N LEU A 148 -9.15 6.59 -6.19
CA LEU A 148 -9.38 5.82 -4.96
C LEU A 148 -10.69 6.23 -4.27
N GLY A 149 -11.02 7.51 -4.21
CA GLY A 149 -12.30 7.98 -3.68
C GLY A 149 -13.49 7.44 -4.47
N LEU A 150 -13.36 7.40 -5.80
CA LEU A 150 -14.41 6.95 -6.72
C LEU A 150 -14.69 5.44 -6.66
N HIS A 151 -13.67 4.60 -6.47
CA HIS A 151 -13.83 3.14 -6.59
C HIS A 151 -13.59 2.35 -5.29
N CYS A 152 -12.69 2.82 -4.41
CA CYS A 152 -12.25 2.05 -3.24
C CYS A 152 -13.06 2.37 -1.97
N HIS A 153 -14.37 2.12 -1.99
CA HIS A 153 -15.28 2.51 -0.90
C HIS A 153 -15.02 1.84 0.45
N ARG A 154 -14.30 0.70 0.46
CA ARG A 154 -13.98 -0.08 1.67
C ARG A 154 -12.60 0.21 2.25
N LEU A 155 -11.89 1.22 1.72
CA LEU A 155 -10.53 1.53 2.14
C LEU A 155 -10.48 1.94 3.63
N LYS A 156 -9.65 1.24 4.40
CA LYS A 156 -9.46 1.47 5.83
C LYS A 156 -8.10 2.04 6.16
N ALA A 157 -7.06 1.64 5.46
CA ALA A 157 -5.71 2.11 5.71
C ALA A 157 -5.05 2.54 4.39
N ILE A 158 -4.51 3.76 4.40
CA ILE A 158 -3.76 4.30 3.26
C ILE A 158 -2.39 4.82 3.72
N ASN A 159 -1.34 4.43 3.01
CA ASN A 159 0.00 5.00 3.21
C ASN A 159 0.54 5.52 1.88
N LEU A 160 0.77 6.82 1.82
CA LEU A 160 1.24 7.56 0.65
C LEU A 160 2.53 8.34 0.99
N SER A 161 3.30 7.83 1.95
CA SER A 161 4.52 8.52 2.40
C SER A 161 5.51 8.71 1.26
N SER A 162 6.15 9.88 1.21
CA SER A 162 7.14 10.22 0.19
C SER A 162 6.57 10.12 -1.24
N THR A 163 5.37 10.65 -1.44
CA THR A 163 4.71 10.79 -2.76
C THR A 163 4.44 12.27 -3.05
N LEU A 164 3.89 12.57 -4.23
CA LEU A 164 3.63 13.94 -4.71
C LEU A 164 2.23 14.45 -4.39
N ILE A 165 1.55 13.84 -3.42
CA ILE A 165 0.19 14.22 -3.04
C ILE A 165 0.14 15.59 -2.35
N THR A 166 -0.99 16.27 -2.51
CA THR A 166 -1.28 17.55 -1.85
C THR A 166 -2.60 17.48 -1.09
N SER A 167 -2.93 18.57 -0.41
CA SER A 167 -4.23 18.75 0.24
C SER A 167 -5.41 18.71 -0.74
N GLN A 168 -5.21 19.04 -2.02
CA GLN A 168 -6.27 18.92 -3.04
C GLN A 168 -6.61 17.45 -3.33
N GLY A 169 -5.59 16.59 -3.41
CA GLY A 169 -5.79 15.15 -3.57
C GLY A 169 -6.55 14.56 -2.38
N ILE A 170 -6.23 14.99 -1.16
CA ILE A 170 -6.97 14.56 0.04
C ILE A 170 -8.44 14.99 -0.05
N THR A 171 -8.73 16.24 -0.39
CA THR A 171 -10.12 16.69 -0.56
C THR A 171 -10.85 15.84 -1.60
N ALA A 172 -10.21 15.51 -2.72
CA ALA A 172 -10.79 14.63 -3.74
C ALA A 172 -11.03 13.19 -3.25
N LEU A 173 -10.12 12.62 -2.44
CA LEU A 173 -10.33 11.32 -1.80
C LEU A 173 -11.60 11.32 -0.93
N LEU A 174 -11.82 12.42 -0.21
CA LEU A 174 -12.92 12.59 0.75
C LEU A 174 -14.29 12.89 0.09
N GLU A 175 -14.32 13.17 -1.21
CA GLU A 175 -15.56 13.17 -2.00
C GLU A 175 -16.15 11.75 -2.10
N GLY A 176 -15.30 10.73 -1.98
CA GLY A 176 -15.67 9.32 -2.05
C GLY A 176 -16.23 8.73 -0.75
N ALA A 177 -16.95 7.61 -0.87
CA ALA A 177 -17.52 6.90 0.29
C ALA A 177 -16.46 6.34 1.26
N CYS A 178 -15.20 6.23 0.83
CA CYS A 178 -14.09 5.74 1.65
C CYS A 178 -13.84 6.57 2.92
N ARG A 179 -14.25 7.85 2.95
CA ARG A 179 -14.20 8.68 4.17
C ARG A 179 -14.91 8.06 5.38
N LEU A 180 -15.95 7.24 5.15
CA LEU A 180 -16.73 6.60 6.22
C LEU A 180 -16.08 5.30 6.74
N THR A 181 -15.07 4.80 6.04
CA THR A 181 -14.37 3.55 6.32
C THR A 181 -12.91 3.75 6.69
N LEU A 182 -12.31 4.90 6.36
CA LEU A 182 -10.91 5.21 6.63
C LEU A 182 -10.61 5.29 8.14
N GLU A 183 -9.63 4.49 8.56
CA GLU A 183 -9.17 4.31 9.94
C GLU A 183 -7.72 4.77 10.12
N GLU A 184 -6.90 4.66 9.07
CA GLU A 184 -5.47 5.00 9.08
C GLU A 184 -5.09 5.79 7.82
N PHE A 185 -4.41 6.93 8.03
CA PHE A 185 -3.77 7.71 6.97
C PHE A 185 -2.32 8.01 7.35
N ILE A 186 -1.38 7.61 6.50
CA ILE A 186 0.05 7.90 6.68
C ILE A 186 0.56 8.63 5.44
N GLY A 187 0.95 9.89 5.61
CA GLY A 187 1.50 10.75 4.57
C GLY A 187 2.81 11.38 5.02
N ASP A 188 3.74 10.57 5.51
CA ASP A 188 5.04 11.06 6.00
C ASP A 188 5.90 11.56 4.84
N ARG A 189 6.65 12.65 5.07
CA ARG A 189 7.58 13.24 4.08
C ARG A 189 6.91 13.57 2.73
N CYS A 190 5.62 13.91 2.74
CA CYS A 190 4.95 14.48 1.57
C CYS A 190 5.21 15.99 1.54
N LEU A 191 6.05 16.44 0.61
CA LEU A 191 6.62 17.80 0.62
C LEU A 191 5.60 18.91 0.33
N HIS A 192 4.46 18.56 -0.26
CA HIS A 192 3.41 19.48 -0.68
C HIS A 192 2.11 19.34 0.13
N LEU A 193 2.15 18.55 1.20
CA LEU A 193 0.99 18.29 2.05
C LEU A 193 0.93 19.31 3.19
N ASP A 194 -0.11 20.15 3.21
CA ASP A 194 -0.27 21.21 4.20
C ASP A 194 -1.39 20.92 5.23
N ASP A 195 -1.55 21.83 6.18
CA ASP A 195 -2.52 21.72 7.26
C ASP A 195 -3.97 21.57 6.76
N HIS A 196 -4.33 22.12 5.59
CA HIS A 196 -5.70 22.12 5.08
C HIS A 196 -6.22 20.70 4.84
N GLY A 197 -5.44 19.87 4.13
CA GLY A 197 -5.81 18.49 3.81
C GLY A 197 -5.96 17.64 5.08
N ILE A 198 -5.09 17.86 6.05
CA ILE A 198 -5.14 17.14 7.32
C ILE A 198 -6.38 17.50 8.12
N VAL A 199 -6.73 18.79 8.18
CA VAL A 199 -7.98 19.22 8.82
C VAL A 199 -9.20 18.57 8.13
N GLN A 200 -9.21 18.49 6.80
CA GLN A 200 -10.30 17.82 6.07
C GLN A 200 -10.40 16.33 6.39
N LEU A 201 -9.28 15.60 6.46
CA LEU A 201 -9.28 14.18 6.85
C LEU A 201 -9.96 13.99 8.21
N VAL A 202 -9.60 14.80 9.17
CA VAL A 202 -9.97 14.57 10.57
C VAL A 202 -11.42 14.98 10.81
N ILE A 203 -11.92 16.00 10.11
CA ILE A 203 -13.34 16.39 10.15
C ILE A 203 -14.22 15.38 9.42
N ASN A 204 -13.78 14.85 8.26
CA ASN A 204 -14.64 14.05 7.37
C ASN A 204 -14.53 12.54 7.58
N CYS A 205 -13.52 12.05 8.31
CA CYS A 205 -13.30 10.63 8.56
C CYS A 205 -13.61 10.24 10.03
N PRO A 206 -14.87 9.86 10.36
CA PRO A 206 -15.28 9.60 11.74
C PRO A 206 -14.62 8.37 12.39
N LYS A 207 -14.02 7.48 11.58
CA LYS A 207 -13.33 6.27 12.04
C LYS A 207 -11.80 6.41 12.12
N LEU A 208 -11.26 7.56 11.71
CA LEU A 208 -9.82 7.81 11.69
C LEU A 208 -9.26 7.74 13.11
N ARG A 209 -8.25 6.89 13.30
CA ARG A 209 -7.61 6.60 14.60
C ARG A 209 -6.09 6.70 14.56
N ILE A 210 -5.50 6.55 13.37
CA ILE A 210 -4.06 6.64 13.13
C ILE A 210 -3.85 7.69 12.04
N LEU A 211 -3.07 8.72 12.36
CA LEU A 211 -2.66 9.75 11.43
C LEU A 211 -1.18 10.08 11.66
N SER A 212 -0.38 10.02 10.60
CA SER A 212 1.02 10.43 10.61
C SER A 212 1.36 11.27 9.38
N VAL A 213 2.06 12.38 9.64
CA VAL A 213 2.55 13.35 8.64
C VAL A 213 3.97 13.80 9.01
N ALA A 214 4.77 12.87 9.53
CA ALA A 214 6.10 13.16 10.03
C ALA A 214 7.02 13.61 8.88
N GLY A 215 7.79 14.69 9.10
CA GLY A 215 8.71 15.22 8.09
C GLY A 215 8.04 15.94 6.92
N CYS A 216 6.77 16.36 7.04
CA CYS A 216 6.12 17.26 6.09
C CYS A 216 6.46 18.73 6.43
N PRO A 217 7.19 19.47 5.59
CA PRO A 217 7.72 20.81 5.93
C PRO A 217 6.65 21.91 5.95
N THR A 218 5.55 21.67 5.25
CA THR A 218 4.39 22.58 5.12
C THR A 218 3.41 22.44 6.27
N PHE A 219 3.58 21.44 7.13
CA PHE A 219 2.74 21.19 8.29
C PHE A 219 3.23 22.01 9.48
N LYS A 220 2.63 23.17 9.74
CA LYS A 220 3.18 24.17 10.67
C LYS A 220 2.34 24.36 11.93
N ASN A 221 1.01 24.24 11.89
CA ASN A 221 0.17 24.57 13.05
C ASN A 221 -1.20 23.87 13.04
N VAL A 222 -1.29 22.70 13.69
CA VAL A 222 -2.59 21.97 13.76
C VAL A 222 -3.10 21.74 15.18
N HIS A 223 -2.44 22.28 16.22
CA HIS A 223 -2.95 22.22 17.60
C HIS A 223 -4.41 22.73 17.69
N ALA A 224 -4.72 23.86 17.06
CA ALA A 224 -6.06 24.47 17.11
C ALA A 224 -7.17 23.65 16.40
N ALA A 225 -6.85 22.87 15.36
CA ALA A 225 -7.83 22.02 14.70
C ALA A 225 -8.06 20.72 15.47
N PHE A 226 -7.02 20.19 16.12
CA PHE A 226 -7.11 18.99 16.96
C PHE A 226 -7.79 19.23 18.30
N ASP A 227 -7.67 20.43 18.87
CA ASP A 227 -8.41 20.81 20.09
C ASP A 227 -9.94 20.74 19.91
N ARG A 228 -10.42 20.89 18.67
CA ARG A 228 -11.85 20.77 18.32
C ARG A 228 -12.30 19.32 18.12
N ILE A 229 -11.36 18.38 17.93
CA ILE A 229 -11.63 17.00 17.56
C ILE A 229 -11.43 16.14 18.82
N ARG A 230 -12.52 15.93 19.55
CA ARG A 230 -12.51 15.23 20.85
C ARG A 230 -11.83 13.84 20.78
N PRO A 231 -11.09 13.44 21.84
CA PRO A 231 -10.16 12.31 21.88
C PRO A 231 -10.76 10.89 21.87
N LYS A 232 -12.02 10.71 21.48
CA LYS A 232 -12.76 9.46 21.77
C LYS A 232 -12.27 8.21 21.01
N ASN A 233 -11.44 8.34 19.97
CA ASN A 233 -10.99 7.22 19.11
C ASN A 233 -9.46 7.18 18.84
N GLN A 234 -8.63 7.88 19.61
CA GLN A 234 -7.20 8.07 19.30
C GLN A 234 -6.31 6.91 19.80
N LEU A 235 -5.53 6.30 18.91
CA LEU A 235 -4.56 5.24 19.28
C LEU A 235 -3.10 5.62 19.05
N PHE A 236 -2.76 6.34 17.96
CA PHE A 236 -1.38 6.80 17.73
C PHE A 236 -1.34 7.95 16.72
N TRP A 237 -0.76 9.08 17.13
CA TRP A 237 -0.51 10.24 16.29
C TRP A 237 0.96 10.59 16.44
N SER A 238 1.73 10.52 15.35
CA SER A 238 3.13 10.89 15.34
C SER A 238 3.35 12.10 14.44
N TRP A 239 3.85 13.17 15.03
CA TRP A 239 4.48 14.28 14.32
C TRP A 239 5.92 14.40 14.81
N SER A 240 6.86 14.51 13.89
CA SER A 240 8.23 14.92 14.21
C SER A 240 8.40 16.31 13.65
N ILE A 241 8.56 17.28 14.54
CA ILE A 241 9.03 18.62 14.20
C ILE A 241 10.50 18.44 13.82
N SER A 242 10.82 18.61 12.54
CA SER A 242 12.18 18.82 12.08
C SER A 242 12.54 20.29 12.19
#